data_AF-A0A954EG41-F1
#
_entry.id   AF-A0A954EG41-F1
#
_cell.length_a   1.000
_cell.length_b   1.000
_cell.length_c   1.000
_cell.angle_alpha   90.00
_cell.angle_beta   90.00
_cell.angle_gamma   90.00
#
_symmetry.space_group_name_H-M   'P 1'
#
loop_
_entity.id
_entity.type
_entity.pdbx_description
1 polymer ?
#
loop_
_entity_poly.entity_id
_entity_poly.type
_entity_poly.pdbx_seq_one_letter_code
_entity_poly.pdbx_strand_id
1 'polypeptide(L)'
;MKYSLKLCVLLCGIILMPHQARSQPDQKIAGKESLAKQAALLDPLLKGATALNPQKTLYLDSNTKSVWLRAHVVLQEGILEMLCCPDQTKEHESILATNCSGQAIHTALLAIGAEPGSPVEFTPEFTPPRGEELAITLHWAEPNGKLKKEEATEWIRTTTRRYFIARLPELPKDLVIPEDYELRYDAQNGELLHFGELTPAYLEQYQKL
;
A
#
# COMPACT_ATOMS: atom_id res chain seq x y z
N MET A 1 18.45 13.66 3.47
CA MET A 1 17.92 13.32 2.13
C MET A 1 17.70 14.61 1.35
N LYS A 2 18.13 14.65 0.08
CA LYS A 2 18.13 15.87 -0.75
C LYS A 2 16.80 16.11 -1.48
N TYR A 3 16.11 15.03 -1.84
CA TYR A 3 14.82 15.06 -2.53
C TYR A 3 13.76 14.38 -1.67
N SER A 4 12.49 14.73 -1.91
CA SER A 4 11.38 14.12 -1.18
C SER A 4 10.16 13.86 -2.04
N LEU A 5 9.47 12.77 -1.72
CA LEU A 5 8.15 12.43 -2.22
C LEU A 5 7.15 12.63 -1.09
N LYS A 6 6.12 13.43 -1.33
CA LYS A 6 5.15 13.81 -0.32
C LYS A 6 3.76 13.39 -0.76
N LEU A 7 3.09 12.59 0.04
CA LEU A 7 1.75 12.10 -0.27
C LEU A 7 0.73 12.87 0.56
N CYS A 8 -0.12 13.66 -0.12
CA CYS A 8 -1.35 14.22 0.41
C CYS A 8 -2.40 13.11 0.45
N VAL A 9 -2.52 12.46 1.60
CA VAL A 9 -3.37 11.29 1.83
C VAL A 9 -4.78 11.73 2.19
N LEU A 10 -5.74 11.30 1.38
CA LEU A 10 -7.16 11.37 1.67
C LEU A 10 -7.55 10.10 2.42
N LEU A 11 -8.16 10.26 3.58
CA LEU A 11 -8.67 9.18 4.39
C LEU A 11 -10.04 8.76 3.87
N CYS A 12 -10.11 7.55 3.31
CA CYS A 12 -11.37 6.90 3.01
C CYS A 12 -12.00 6.44 4.34
N GLY A 13 -13.04 7.17 4.80
CA GLY A 13 -13.99 6.79 5.85
C GLY A 13 -13.43 5.90 6.97
N ILE A 14 -12.88 6.51 8.02
CA ILE A 14 -12.56 5.81 9.28
C ILE A 14 -13.88 5.30 9.88
N ILE A 15 -14.14 4.01 9.81
CA ILE A 15 -15.02 3.34 10.77
C ILE A 15 -14.10 2.54 11.68
N LEU A 16 -13.91 3.04 12.91
CA LEU A 16 -13.41 2.23 14.03
C LEU A 16 -14.43 1.10 14.24
N MET A 17 -14.20 -0.07 13.64
CA MET A 17 -14.95 -1.26 14.00
C MET A 17 -14.23 -1.99 15.13
N PRO A 18 -14.96 -2.41 16.19
CA PRO A 18 -14.42 -3.37 17.14
C PRO A 18 -14.07 -4.67 16.40
N HIS A 19 -13.04 -5.35 16.88
CA HIS A 19 -12.34 -6.52 16.31
C HIS A 19 -13.20 -7.80 16.12
N GLN A 20 -14.53 -7.72 15.99
CA GLN A 20 -15.39 -8.89 15.87
C GLN A 20 -16.45 -8.69 14.78
N ALA A 21 -16.12 -9.12 13.56
CA ALA A 21 -17.00 -9.81 12.62
C ALA A 21 -16.33 -9.81 11.23
N ARG A 22 -15.56 -10.86 10.97
CA ARG A 22 -14.98 -11.16 9.66
C ARG A 22 -16.06 -11.84 8.82
N SER A 23 -16.89 -11.05 8.14
CA SER A 23 -17.71 -11.45 6.97
C SER A 23 -18.59 -10.29 6.48
N GLN A 24 -18.11 -9.53 5.50
CA GLN A 24 -18.84 -9.06 4.31
C GLN A 24 -18.04 -7.96 3.57
N PRO A 25 -18.00 -7.98 2.21
CA PRO A 25 -17.37 -6.95 1.41
C PRO A 25 -18.38 -5.81 1.20
N ASP A 26 -18.45 -4.87 2.14
CA ASP A 26 -19.13 -3.60 1.87
C ASP A 26 -18.44 -2.48 2.67
N GLN A 27 -17.19 -2.19 2.29
CA GLN A 27 -16.56 -0.94 2.66
C GLN A 27 -17.31 0.19 1.93
N LYS A 28 -18.14 0.95 2.65
CA LYS A 28 -18.64 2.23 2.14
C LYS A 28 -17.46 3.19 1.98
N ILE A 29 -16.92 3.24 0.76
CA ILE A 29 -15.96 4.24 0.31
C ILE A 29 -16.52 5.63 0.66
N ALA A 30 -15.69 6.48 1.26
CA ALA A 30 -16.08 7.86 1.55
C ALA A 30 -16.70 8.50 0.30
N GLY A 31 -17.91 9.06 0.42
CA GLY A 31 -18.58 9.70 -0.70
C GLY A 31 -17.68 10.78 -1.33
N LYS A 32 -17.78 10.99 -2.65
CA LYS A 32 -16.97 11.97 -3.41
C LYS A 32 -16.88 13.35 -2.76
N GLU A 33 -17.94 13.78 -2.07
CA GLU A 33 -18.01 15.04 -1.33
C GLU A 33 -17.07 15.10 -0.11
N SER A 34 -16.91 13.99 0.62
CA SER A 34 -15.98 13.88 1.75
C SER A 34 -14.52 13.96 1.29
N LEU A 35 -14.19 13.29 0.18
CA LEU A 35 -12.84 13.32 -0.40
C LEU A 35 -12.47 14.71 -0.91
N ALA A 36 -13.41 15.42 -1.56
CA ALA A 36 -13.20 16.79 -2.01
C ALA A 36 -12.94 17.75 -0.83
N LYS A 37 -13.67 17.61 0.27
CA LYS A 37 -13.46 18.41 1.49
C LYS A 37 -12.09 18.15 2.10
N GLN A 38 -11.67 16.89 2.20
CA GLN A 38 -10.33 16.54 2.68
C GLN A 38 -9.23 17.06 1.75
N ALA A 39 -9.43 16.97 0.43
CA ALA A 39 -8.49 17.49 -0.55
C ALA A 39 -8.27 19.00 -0.37
N ALA A 40 -9.34 19.76 -0.11
CA ALA A 40 -9.27 21.19 0.15
C ALA A 40 -8.50 21.53 1.45
N LEU A 41 -8.58 20.68 2.48
CA LEU A 41 -7.79 20.88 3.71
C LEU A 41 -6.28 20.73 3.47
N LEU A 42 -5.88 19.97 2.44
CA LEU A 42 -4.48 19.74 2.08
C LEU A 42 -3.93 20.75 1.08
N ASP A 43 -4.78 21.54 0.41
CA ASP A 43 -4.36 22.56 -0.57
C ASP A 43 -3.31 23.56 -0.04
N PRO A 44 -3.34 23.99 1.24
CA PRO A 44 -2.30 24.86 1.77
C PRO A 44 -0.88 24.27 1.69
N LEU A 45 -0.74 22.94 1.74
CA LEU A 45 0.56 22.25 1.61
C LEU A 45 1.15 22.35 0.21
N LEU A 46 0.30 22.56 -0.80
CA LEU A 46 0.67 22.64 -2.21
C LEU A 46 0.97 24.07 -2.66
N LYS A 47 0.94 25.05 -1.73
CA LYS A 47 1.22 26.44 -2.05
C LYS A 47 2.66 26.59 -2.57
N GLY A 48 2.80 27.02 -3.82
CA GLY A 48 4.09 27.17 -4.51
C GLY A 48 4.51 25.94 -5.32
N ALA A 49 3.78 24.82 -5.21
CA ALA A 49 3.95 23.67 -6.09
C ALA A 49 3.14 23.86 -7.39
N THR A 50 3.71 23.41 -8.52
CA THR A 50 3.08 23.47 -9.84
C THR A 50 2.42 22.14 -10.16
N ALA A 51 1.13 22.15 -10.51
CA ALA A 51 0.43 20.94 -10.95
C ALA A 51 0.99 20.46 -12.30
N LEU A 52 1.26 19.17 -12.43
CA LEU A 52 1.86 18.56 -13.62
C LEU A 52 0.84 17.79 -14.49
N ASN A 53 -0.40 17.63 -14.02
CA ASN A 53 -1.46 16.96 -14.76
C ASN A 53 -2.83 17.65 -14.59
N PRO A 54 -3.76 17.52 -15.57
CA PRO A 54 -5.09 18.13 -15.50
C PRO A 54 -5.91 17.72 -14.28
N GLN A 55 -5.73 16.49 -13.81
CA GLN A 55 -6.43 15.93 -12.65
C GLN A 55 -5.93 16.51 -11.31
N LYS A 56 -4.82 17.28 -11.33
CA LYS A 56 -4.23 17.90 -10.13
C LYS A 56 -3.91 16.88 -9.03
N THR A 57 -3.35 15.74 -9.44
CA THR A 57 -2.93 14.65 -8.54
C THR A 57 -1.42 14.57 -8.40
N LEU A 58 -0.66 15.25 -9.28
CA LEU A 58 0.80 15.34 -9.23
C LEU A 58 1.22 16.79 -9.26
N TYR A 59 2.11 17.18 -8.35
CA TYR A 59 2.69 18.52 -8.29
C TYR A 59 4.20 18.45 -8.09
N LEU A 60 4.89 19.48 -8.58
CA LEU A 60 6.32 19.66 -8.43
C LEU A 60 6.62 20.97 -7.72
N ASP A 61 7.48 20.92 -6.71
CA ASP A 61 8.04 22.08 -6.04
C ASP A 61 9.57 22.08 -6.22
N SER A 62 10.04 22.95 -7.10
CA SER A 62 11.46 23.10 -7.42
C SER A 62 12.26 23.75 -6.29
N ASN A 63 11.62 24.56 -5.45
CA ASN A 63 12.28 25.28 -4.36
C ASN A 63 12.61 24.32 -3.22
N THR A 64 11.67 23.44 -2.88
CA THR A 64 11.86 22.43 -1.84
C THR A 64 12.31 21.07 -2.38
N LYS A 65 12.60 20.98 -3.69
CA LYS A 65 13.02 19.73 -4.36
C LYS A 65 12.11 18.55 -4.00
N SER A 66 10.81 18.78 -4.12
CA SER A 66 9.76 17.87 -3.69
C SER A 66 8.78 17.57 -4.82
N VAL A 67 8.33 16.32 -4.88
CA VAL A 67 7.16 15.92 -5.66
C VAL A 67 6.00 15.64 -4.71
N TRP A 68 4.82 16.17 -5.01
CA TRP A 68 3.61 15.93 -4.22
C TRP A 68 2.61 15.09 -5.00
N LEU A 69 2.04 14.09 -4.33
CA LEU A 69 1.02 13.20 -4.86
C LEU A 69 -0.26 13.32 -4.06
N ARG A 70 -1.42 13.41 -4.71
CA ARG A 70 -2.69 13.08 -4.07
C ARG A 70 -2.88 11.58 -4.10
N ALA A 71 -3.09 11.00 -2.94
CA ALA A 71 -3.35 9.58 -2.79
C ALA A 71 -4.50 9.37 -1.79
N HIS A 72 -5.04 8.17 -1.74
CA HIS A 72 -6.05 7.80 -0.77
C HIS A 72 -5.76 6.43 -0.16
N VAL A 73 -6.23 6.21 1.06
CA VAL A 73 -6.05 4.92 1.75
C VAL A 73 -6.93 3.87 1.10
N VAL A 74 -6.33 2.72 0.76
CA VAL A 74 -7.02 1.56 0.16
C VAL A 74 -6.84 0.27 0.95
N LEU A 75 -5.77 0.16 1.75
CA LEU A 75 -5.54 -0.96 2.66
C LEU A 75 -5.11 -0.46 4.04
N GLN A 76 -5.77 -0.94 5.09
CA GLN A 76 -5.41 -0.66 6.48
C GLN A 76 -4.74 -1.86 7.17
N GLU A 77 -5.16 -3.07 6.79
CA GLU A 77 -4.63 -4.33 7.32
C GLU A 77 -4.55 -5.35 6.18
N GLY A 78 -3.39 -5.98 6.02
CA GLY A 78 -3.13 -6.95 4.96
C GLY A 78 -1.63 -7.16 4.77
N ILE A 79 -1.29 -8.07 3.86
CA ILE A 79 0.10 -8.27 3.45
C ILE A 79 0.50 -7.11 2.55
N LEU A 80 1.62 -6.48 2.90
CA LEU A 80 2.10 -5.30 2.21
C LEU A 80 3.16 -5.69 1.17
N GLU A 81 2.92 -5.35 -0.10
CA GLU A 81 3.92 -5.41 -1.16
C GLU A 81 4.40 -4.00 -1.53
N MET A 82 3.49 -3.03 -1.62
CA MET A 82 3.80 -1.68 -2.09
C MET A 82 3.27 -0.60 -1.14
N LEU A 83 3.97 0.53 -1.02
CA LEU A 83 3.44 1.68 -0.27
C LEU A 83 2.24 2.33 -1.00
N CYS A 84 2.37 2.51 -2.32
CA CYS A 84 1.40 3.21 -3.14
C CYS A 84 1.33 2.59 -4.55
N CYS A 85 0.12 2.44 -5.09
CA CYS A 85 -0.11 1.91 -6.43
C CYS A 85 -1.00 2.85 -7.28
N PRO A 86 -1.04 2.68 -8.61
CA PRO A 86 -2.09 3.29 -9.42
C PRO A 86 -3.48 2.76 -9.03
N ASP A 87 -4.51 3.59 -9.15
CA ASP A 87 -5.89 3.15 -8.97
C ASP A 87 -6.22 1.94 -9.88
N GLN A 88 -6.99 1.01 -9.35
CA GLN A 88 -7.48 -0.23 -9.97
C GLN A 88 -6.38 -1.20 -10.40
N THR A 89 -5.36 -1.39 -9.56
CA THR A 89 -4.24 -2.30 -9.84
C THR A 89 -3.92 -3.24 -8.67
N LYS A 90 -3.24 -2.74 -7.64
CA LYS A 90 -2.67 -3.53 -6.53
C LYS A 90 -3.17 -3.05 -5.17
N GLU A 91 -4.40 -2.52 -5.09
CA GLU A 91 -4.95 -1.98 -3.84
C GLU A 91 -5.07 -3.01 -2.71
N HIS A 92 -5.17 -4.30 -3.04
CA HIS A 92 -5.24 -5.38 -2.05
C HIS A 92 -3.91 -5.65 -1.32
N GLU A 93 -2.80 -5.07 -1.80
CA GLU A 93 -1.44 -5.24 -1.28
C GLU A 93 -0.68 -3.90 -1.17
N SER A 94 -1.42 -2.77 -1.25
CA SER A 94 -0.88 -1.42 -1.19
C SER A 94 -1.59 -0.56 -0.16
N ILE A 95 -0.88 0.22 0.65
CA ILE A 95 -1.53 1.09 1.65
C ILE A 95 -2.31 2.22 0.97
N LEU A 96 -1.73 2.79 -0.09
CA LEU A 96 -2.25 3.95 -0.80
C LEU A 96 -2.53 3.63 -2.27
N ALA A 97 -3.51 4.33 -2.84
CA ALA A 97 -3.69 4.40 -4.29
C ALA A 97 -3.70 5.86 -4.77
N THR A 98 -3.21 6.08 -5.98
CA THR A 98 -3.19 7.39 -6.63
C THR A 98 -3.65 7.31 -8.08
N ASN A 99 -4.43 8.31 -8.50
CA ASN A 99 -4.74 8.54 -9.90
C ASN A 99 -3.57 9.29 -10.58
N CYS A 100 -2.40 8.69 -10.58
CA CYS A 100 -1.20 9.19 -11.25
C CYS A 100 -0.35 8.01 -11.71
N SER A 101 0.15 8.06 -12.95
CA SER A 101 0.99 6.99 -13.47
C SER A 101 2.41 7.06 -12.89
N GLY A 102 3.02 5.90 -12.64
CA GLY A 102 4.41 5.83 -12.17
C GLY A 102 5.40 6.55 -13.09
N GLN A 103 5.15 6.54 -14.41
CA GLN A 103 5.95 7.28 -15.38
C GLN A 103 5.94 8.80 -15.11
N ALA A 104 4.76 9.39 -14.85
CA ALA A 104 4.65 10.81 -14.57
C ALA A 104 5.36 11.20 -13.26
N ILE A 105 5.23 10.35 -12.23
CA ILE A 105 5.94 10.51 -10.94
C ILE A 105 7.45 10.47 -11.16
N HIS A 106 7.94 9.48 -11.91
CA HIS A 106 9.34 9.34 -12.25
C HIS A 106 9.88 10.58 -13.00
N THR A 107 9.15 11.05 -14.02
CA THR A 107 9.52 12.26 -14.76
C THR A 107 9.57 13.50 -13.85
N ALA A 108 8.65 13.64 -12.89
CA ALA A 108 8.67 14.74 -11.94
C ALA A 108 9.91 14.69 -11.01
N LEU A 109 10.32 13.50 -10.58
CA LEU A 109 11.54 13.30 -9.79
C LEU A 109 12.80 13.69 -10.60
N LEU A 110 12.87 13.30 -11.88
CA LEU A 110 13.96 13.72 -12.76
C LEU A 110 13.99 15.25 -12.92
N ALA A 111 12.82 15.89 -13.06
CA ALA A 111 12.71 17.34 -13.23
C ALA A 111 13.20 18.15 -12.01
N ILE A 112 13.12 17.59 -10.79
CA ILE A 112 13.73 18.22 -9.61
C ILE A 112 15.23 17.91 -9.47
N GLY A 113 15.76 16.98 -10.27
CA GLY A 113 17.18 16.60 -10.34
C GLY A 113 17.53 15.29 -9.64
N ALA A 114 16.55 14.45 -9.27
CA ALA A 114 16.84 13.14 -8.73
C ALA A 114 17.51 12.24 -9.79
N GLU A 115 18.47 11.43 -9.37
CA GLU A 115 19.17 10.52 -10.27
C GLU A 115 18.39 9.22 -10.47
N PRO A 116 18.26 8.73 -11.72
CA PRO A 116 17.61 7.45 -11.97
C PRO A 116 18.41 6.30 -11.36
N GLY A 117 17.67 5.36 -10.80
CA GLY A 117 18.19 4.16 -10.17
C GLY A 117 18.11 2.90 -11.04
N SER A 118 18.28 1.76 -10.38
CA SER A 118 17.96 0.44 -10.91
C SER A 118 17.02 -0.29 -9.94
N PRO A 119 16.04 -1.06 -10.44
CA PRO A 119 15.21 -1.89 -9.58
C PRO A 119 16.06 -2.99 -8.90
N VAL A 120 15.43 -3.71 -7.97
CA VAL A 120 15.97 -4.96 -7.43
C VAL A 120 15.96 -6.02 -8.52
N GLU A 121 17.03 -6.82 -8.59
CA GLU A 121 17.07 -8.03 -9.40
C GLU A 121 17.20 -9.23 -8.46
N PHE A 122 16.32 -10.23 -8.61
CA PHE A 122 16.35 -11.43 -7.78
C PHE A 122 17.08 -12.60 -8.45
N THR A 123 17.16 -12.60 -9.79
CA THR A 123 17.74 -13.68 -10.58
C THR A 123 18.60 -13.10 -11.71
N PRO A 124 19.71 -13.76 -12.11
CA PRO A 124 20.24 -15.01 -11.55
C PRO A 124 20.93 -14.84 -10.19
N GLU A 125 21.47 -13.66 -9.91
CA GLU A 125 22.06 -13.30 -8.63
C GLU A 125 21.35 -12.07 -8.07
N PHE A 126 21.16 -12.02 -6.75
CA PHE A 126 20.50 -10.89 -6.11
C PHE A 126 21.33 -9.61 -6.26
N THR A 127 20.73 -8.58 -6.83
CA THR A 127 21.30 -7.23 -6.89
C THR A 127 20.33 -6.25 -6.22
N PRO A 128 20.76 -5.52 -5.17
CA PRO A 128 19.89 -4.58 -4.49
C PRO A 128 19.51 -3.40 -5.41
N PRO A 129 18.35 -2.76 -5.16
CA PRO A 129 17.99 -1.56 -5.88
C PRO A 129 18.99 -0.44 -5.59
N ARG A 130 19.20 0.43 -6.57
CA ARG A 130 20.06 1.63 -6.46
C ARG A 130 19.29 2.85 -6.91
N GLY A 131 19.82 4.03 -6.63
CA GLY A 131 19.29 5.30 -7.09
C GLY A 131 19.33 6.36 -6.00
N GLU A 132 18.68 7.48 -6.28
CA GLU A 132 18.55 8.57 -5.32
C GLU A 132 17.67 8.17 -4.13
N GLU A 133 18.14 8.44 -2.91
CA GLU A 133 17.35 8.26 -1.70
C GLU A 133 16.27 9.36 -1.57
N LEU A 134 15.02 8.94 -1.43
CA LEU A 134 13.87 9.85 -1.29
C LEU A 134 13.32 9.83 0.13
N ALA A 135 13.19 11.00 0.75
CA ALA A 135 12.38 11.12 1.97
C ALA A 135 10.90 10.99 1.59
N ILE A 136 10.20 9.98 2.11
CA ILE A 136 8.78 9.75 1.80
C ILE A 136 7.93 10.11 3.02
N THR A 137 7.12 11.15 2.89
CA THR A 137 6.27 11.63 3.99
C THR A 137 4.80 11.63 3.61
N LEU A 138 3.97 11.27 4.58
CA LEU A 138 2.52 11.21 4.45
C LEU A 138 1.91 12.40 5.19
N HIS A 139 0.99 13.10 4.53
CA HIS A 139 0.31 14.28 5.05
C HIS A 139 -1.19 14.09 4.92
N TRP A 140 -1.94 14.23 6.01
CA TRP A 140 -3.39 14.12 5.99
C TRP A 140 -4.02 15.11 6.97
N ALA A 141 -5.32 15.34 6.81
CA ALA A 141 -6.11 16.10 7.75
C ALA A 141 -6.84 15.15 8.70
N GLU A 142 -6.72 15.38 10.00
CA GLU A 142 -7.56 14.74 11.01
C GLU A 142 -9.02 15.21 10.89
N PRO A 143 -10.00 14.49 11.47
CA PRO A 143 -11.40 14.91 11.46
C PRO A 143 -11.66 16.32 12.03
N ASN A 144 -10.79 16.79 12.93
CA ASN A 144 -10.83 18.14 13.51
C ASN A 144 -10.23 19.23 12.58
N GLY A 145 -9.74 18.86 11.39
CA GLY A 145 -9.11 19.75 10.41
C GLY A 145 -7.61 19.99 10.64
N LYS A 146 -7.00 19.43 11.69
CA LYS A 146 -5.58 19.55 11.97
C LYS A 146 -4.77 18.75 10.96
N LEU A 147 -3.74 19.38 10.39
CA LEU A 147 -2.79 18.70 9.52
C LEU A 147 -1.81 17.86 10.32
N LYS A 148 -1.66 16.61 9.91
CA LYS A 148 -0.69 15.65 10.42
C LYS A 148 0.32 15.31 9.34
N LYS A 149 1.53 15.00 9.79
CA LYS A 149 2.64 14.55 8.97
C LYS A 149 3.35 13.41 9.69
N GLU A 150 3.61 12.32 8.99
CA GLU A 150 4.46 11.22 9.46
C GLU A 150 5.38 10.73 8.32
N GLU A 151 6.49 10.07 8.67
CA GLU A 151 7.30 9.35 7.70
C GLU A 151 6.55 8.10 7.25
N ALA A 152 6.66 7.71 5.98
CA ALA A 152 5.89 6.58 5.44
C ALA A 152 6.19 5.24 6.14
N THR A 153 7.39 5.10 6.71
CA THR A 153 7.80 3.92 7.48
C THR A 153 6.97 3.73 8.75
N GLU A 154 6.43 4.79 9.34
CA GLU A 154 5.59 4.71 10.55
C GLU A 154 4.24 4.04 10.29
N TRP A 155 3.81 3.98 9.02
CA TRP A 155 2.59 3.29 8.61
C TRP A 155 2.83 1.81 8.33
N ILE A 156 4.09 1.35 8.33
CA ILE A 156 4.45 -0.05 8.13
C ILE A 156 4.54 -0.72 9.51
N ARG A 157 3.83 -1.83 9.66
CA ARG A 157 3.83 -2.63 10.89
C ARG A 157 4.39 -4.02 10.63
N THR A 158 5.16 -4.53 11.58
CA THR A 158 5.60 -5.92 11.57
C THR A 158 4.38 -6.82 11.79
N THR A 159 4.12 -7.73 10.85
CA THR A 159 3.11 -8.77 11.04
C THR A 159 3.54 -9.74 12.15
N THR A 160 2.65 -10.02 13.09
CA THR A 160 2.82 -11.10 14.07
C THR A 160 2.41 -12.46 13.50
N ARG A 161 1.64 -12.46 12.41
CA ARG A 161 1.23 -13.64 11.64
C ARG A 161 2.27 -13.96 10.58
N ARG A 162 2.42 -15.24 10.24
CA ARG A 162 3.42 -15.71 9.26
C ARG A 162 2.78 -16.67 8.26
N TYR A 163 3.44 -16.81 7.11
CA TYR A 163 3.17 -17.92 6.21
C TYR A 163 3.78 -19.20 6.77
N PHE A 164 2.95 -20.25 6.83
CA PHE A 164 3.40 -21.62 7.00
C PHE A 164 3.22 -22.32 5.67
N ILE A 165 4.29 -22.93 5.19
CA ILE A 165 4.33 -23.56 3.86
C ILE A 165 4.59 -25.04 4.09
N ALA A 166 3.69 -25.88 3.58
CA ALA A 166 3.87 -27.33 3.51
C ALA A 166 3.92 -27.76 2.05
N ARG A 167 4.85 -28.62 1.69
CA ARG A 167 4.91 -29.18 0.34
C ARG A 167 3.77 -30.19 0.16
N LEU A 168 2.91 -29.95 -0.82
CA LEU A 168 1.78 -30.80 -1.17
C LEU A 168 1.71 -30.91 -2.71
N PRO A 169 2.40 -31.86 -3.35
CA PRO A 169 2.50 -31.92 -4.80
C PRO A 169 1.15 -32.02 -5.52
N GLU A 170 0.15 -32.66 -4.90
CA GLU A 170 -1.21 -32.75 -5.39
C GLU A 170 -2.20 -32.59 -4.24
N LEU A 171 -3.27 -31.83 -4.48
CA LEU A 171 -4.37 -31.70 -3.53
C LEU A 171 -5.19 -33.00 -3.47
N PRO A 172 -5.37 -33.63 -2.29
CA PRO A 172 -6.24 -34.79 -2.16
C PRO A 172 -7.67 -34.47 -2.63
N LYS A 173 -8.29 -35.38 -3.39
CA LYS A 173 -9.60 -35.15 -4.05
C LYS A 173 -10.76 -34.94 -3.08
N ASP A 174 -10.62 -35.45 -1.86
CA ASP A 174 -11.56 -35.36 -0.76
C ASP A 174 -11.30 -34.15 0.15
N LEU A 175 -10.18 -33.45 -0.02
CA LEU A 175 -9.85 -32.27 0.76
C LEU A 175 -10.50 -31.01 0.15
N VAL A 176 -11.41 -30.42 0.90
CA VAL A 176 -12.00 -29.12 0.58
C VAL A 176 -11.24 -28.04 1.35
N ILE A 177 -10.59 -27.13 0.63
CA ILE A 177 -9.94 -25.97 1.24
C ILE A 177 -11.03 -24.93 1.53
N PRO A 178 -11.07 -24.35 2.74
CA PRO A 178 -12.01 -23.28 3.03
C PRO A 178 -11.77 -22.09 2.08
N GLU A 179 -12.84 -21.40 1.67
CA GLU A 179 -12.74 -20.15 0.89
C GLU A 179 -12.28 -18.95 1.75
N ASP A 180 -11.52 -19.21 2.81
CA ASP A 180 -10.89 -18.15 3.58
C ASP A 180 -9.55 -17.76 2.95
N TYR A 181 -9.06 -16.58 3.32
CA TYR A 181 -7.77 -16.09 2.84
C TYR A 181 -6.60 -16.71 3.62
N GLU A 182 -6.87 -17.58 4.60
CA GLU A 182 -5.86 -18.10 5.51
C GLU A 182 -5.21 -19.34 4.92
N LEU A 183 -6.00 -20.33 4.47
CA LEU A 183 -5.46 -21.54 3.85
C LEU A 183 -5.62 -21.54 2.32
N ARG A 184 -4.51 -21.71 1.59
CA ARG A 184 -4.48 -21.70 0.12
C ARG A 184 -3.61 -22.79 -0.43
N TYR A 185 -4.00 -23.36 -1.56
CA TYR A 185 -3.17 -24.29 -2.31
C TYR A 185 -2.60 -23.62 -3.55
N ASP A 186 -1.27 -23.60 -3.63
CA ASP A 186 -0.52 -23.19 -4.81
C ASP A 186 -0.20 -24.43 -5.64
N ALA A 187 -1.04 -24.67 -6.66
CA ALA A 187 -0.86 -25.79 -7.58
C ALA A 187 0.39 -25.65 -8.46
N GLN A 188 0.91 -24.44 -8.64
CA GLN A 188 2.06 -24.18 -9.51
C GLN A 188 3.36 -24.61 -8.81
N ASN A 189 3.45 -24.39 -7.50
CA ASN A 189 4.59 -24.80 -6.68
C ASN A 189 4.36 -26.15 -5.96
N GLY A 190 3.12 -26.64 -5.92
CA GLY A 190 2.75 -27.83 -5.17
C GLY A 190 2.88 -27.59 -3.67
N GLU A 191 2.30 -26.49 -3.19
CA GLU A 191 2.46 -26.01 -1.81
C GLU A 191 1.11 -25.65 -1.18
N LEU A 192 0.96 -25.99 0.09
CA LEU A 192 -0.14 -25.55 0.94
C LEU A 192 0.36 -24.40 1.82
N LEU A 193 -0.30 -23.25 1.70
CA LEU A 193 0.05 -21.99 2.33
C LEU A 193 -0.98 -21.67 3.41
N HIS A 194 -0.55 -21.44 4.64
CA HIS A 194 -1.37 -20.88 5.71
C HIS A 194 -0.86 -19.52 6.15
N PHE A 195 -1.66 -18.47 6.02
CA PHE A 195 -1.36 -17.14 6.54
C PHE A 195 -2.18 -16.86 7.80
N GLY A 196 -1.55 -17.01 8.97
CA GLY A 196 -2.25 -16.85 10.24
C GLY A 196 -1.38 -17.18 11.43
N GLU A 197 -2.04 -17.46 12.55
CA GLU A 197 -1.42 -18.12 13.70
C GLU A 197 -1.64 -19.64 13.55
N LEU A 198 -0.62 -20.44 13.84
CA LEU A 198 -0.79 -21.88 14.03
C LEU A 198 -1.33 -22.12 15.44
N THR A 199 -2.65 -22.17 15.57
CA THR A 199 -3.26 -22.64 16.81
C THR A 199 -3.16 -24.16 16.90
N PRO A 200 -3.16 -24.75 18.11
CA PRO A 200 -3.17 -26.21 18.28
C PRO A 200 -4.34 -26.89 17.54
N ALA A 201 -5.52 -26.26 17.51
CA ALA A 201 -6.69 -26.77 16.81
C ALA A 201 -6.49 -26.82 15.28
N TYR A 202 -5.84 -25.78 14.71
CA TYR A 202 -5.50 -25.75 13.29
C TYR A 202 -4.50 -26.86 12.95
N LEU A 203 -3.48 -27.05 13.77
CA LEU A 203 -2.51 -28.13 13.60
C LEU A 203 -3.20 -29.50 13.65
N GLU A 204 -4.09 -29.75 14.60
CA GLU A 204 -4.80 -31.03 14.70
C GLU A 204 -5.67 -31.33 13.46
N GLN A 205 -6.26 -30.30 12.86
CA GLN A 205 -7.09 -30.40 11.66
C GLN A 205 -6.27 -30.73 10.39
N TYR A 206 -5.06 -30.16 10.27
CA TYR A 206 -4.27 -30.21 9.03
C TYR A 206 -2.95 -31.00 9.13
N GLN A 207 -2.56 -31.52 10.31
CA GLN A 207 -1.37 -32.36 10.51
C GLN A 207 -1.40 -33.71 9.77
N LYS A 208 -2.57 -34.11 9.26
CA LYS A 208 -2.76 -35.38 8.54
C LYS A 208 -2.63 -35.25 7.01
N LEU A 209 -2.35 -34.05 6.51
CA LEU A 209 -1.97 -33.77 5.13
C LEU A 209 -0.46 -33.88 4.96
#